data_AF-A0A2Z6QMB1-F1
#
_entry.id   AF-A0A2Z6QMB1-F1
#
_cell.length_a   1.000
_cell.length_b   1.000
_cell.length_c   1.000
_cell.angle_alpha   90.00
_cell.angle_beta   90.00
_cell.angle_gamma   90.00
#
_symmetry.space_group_name_H-M   'P 1'
#
loop_
_entity.id
_entity.type
_entity.pdbx_description
1 polymer ?
#
loop_
_entity_poly.entity_id
_entity_poly.type
_entity_poly.pdbx_seq_one_letter_code
_entity_poly.pdbx_strand_id
1 'polypeptide(L)'
;MFHSDYRHIIDRLPESLVKRACERLLYHSKDPVLLEAIFEKSERIEAYLRHTLEVYNNSLNRKRRNKSMAQEKVLRPRSWPEYNVSPALSAIYVVDNGVQTDNSTCDHEEENNRRVMNELKVFRQHLLNYNKRTFEKFMQDIEKEYRERVTANKRLRGEIENLKMQVQEAKKELASMKSNSSY
;
A
#
# COMPACT_ATOMS: atom_id res chain seq x y z
N MET A 1 28.35 -1.13 0.30
CA MET A 1 28.51 -2.49 -0.26
C MET A 1 28.66 -3.43 0.93
N PHE A 2 28.05 -4.61 0.92
CA PHE A 2 28.14 -5.56 2.04
C PHE A 2 29.43 -6.39 1.96
N HIS A 3 29.89 -6.95 3.08
CA HIS A 3 31.01 -7.90 3.11
C HIS A 3 30.80 -9.09 2.13
N SER A 4 31.91 -9.60 1.58
CA SER A 4 31.88 -10.67 0.56
C SER A 4 31.27 -11.98 1.04
N ASP A 5 31.30 -12.26 2.35
CA ASP A 5 30.69 -13.47 2.92
C ASP A 5 29.19 -13.52 2.65
N TYR A 6 28.51 -12.37 2.54
CA TYR A 6 27.07 -12.32 2.28
C TYR A 6 26.71 -12.47 0.81
N ARG A 7 27.69 -12.62 -0.09
CA ARG A 7 27.48 -12.69 -1.54
C ARG A 7 26.49 -13.79 -1.94
N HIS A 8 26.53 -14.93 -1.26
CA HIS A 8 25.61 -16.04 -1.48
C HIS A 8 24.12 -15.70 -1.19
N ILE A 9 23.84 -14.68 -0.38
CA ILE A 9 22.49 -14.15 -0.11
C ILE A 9 22.17 -13.00 -1.06
N ILE A 10 23.12 -12.09 -1.25
CA ILE A 10 22.96 -10.87 -2.06
C ILE A 10 22.69 -11.19 -3.52
N ASP A 11 23.41 -12.17 -4.10
CA ASP A 11 23.25 -12.58 -5.50
C ASP A 11 21.85 -13.16 -5.79
N ARG A 12 21.10 -13.54 -4.74
CA ARG A 12 19.71 -14.05 -4.85
C ARG A 12 18.65 -12.98 -4.64
N LEU A 13 19.04 -11.75 -4.28
CA LEU A 13 18.14 -10.62 -4.07
C LEU A 13 18.19 -9.65 -5.25
N PRO A 14 17.06 -9.04 -5.64
CA PRO A 14 17.06 -7.90 -6.55
C PRO A 14 17.88 -6.75 -5.99
N GLU A 15 18.60 -6.04 -6.86
CA GLU A 15 19.47 -4.91 -6.50
C GLU A 15 18.73 -3.81 -5.72
N SER A 16 17.46 -3.56 -6.04
CA SER A 16 16.61 -2.61 -5.31
C SER A 16 16.36 -3.01 -3.85
N LEU A 17 16.28 -4.32 -3.56
CA LEU A 17 16.13 -4.81 -2.19
C LEU A 17 17.46 -4.80 -1.44
N VAL A 18 18.57 -5.05 -2.12
CA VAL A 18 19.92 -4.94 -1.54
C VAL A 18 20.18 -3.48 -1.12
N LYS A 19 19.90 -2.51 -1.99
CA LYS A 19 20.04 -1.08 -1.68
C LYS A 19 19.18 -0.66 -0.49
N ARG A 20 17.91 -1.09 -0.47
CA ARG A 20 16.99 -0.82 0.64
C ARG A 20 17.42 -1.49 1.95
N ALA A 21 18.01 -2.68 1.90
CA ALA A 21 18.55 -3.37 3.06
C ALA A 21 19.74 -2.61 3.66
N CYS A 22 20.66 -2.10 2.82
CA CYS A 22 21.75 -1.22 3.24
C CYS A 22 21.23 0.01 3.98
N GLU A 23 20.31 0.76 3.36
CA GLU A 23 19.75 2.00 3.91
C GLU A 23 19.06 1.76 5.26
N ARG A 24 18.36 0.62 5.40
CA ARG A 24 17.68 0.26 6.66
C ARG A 24 18.64 -0.08 7.78
N LEU A 25 19.69 -0.84 7.49
CA LEU A 25 20.69 -1.19 8.49
C LEU A 25 21.47 0.04 8.95
N LEU A 26 21.75 0.98 8.04
CA LEU A 26 22.51 2.20 8.33
C LEU A 26 21.71 3.29 9.03
N TYR A 27 20.47 3.55 8.60
CA TYR A 27 19.79 4.82 8.95
C TYR A 27 18.40 4.65 9.57
N HIS A 28 17.75 3.49 9.41
CA HIS A 28 16.32 3.36 9.73
C HIS A 28 16.00 2.25 10.73
N SER A 29 17.00 1.51 11.21
CA SER A 29 16.78 0.56 12.29
C SER A 29 16.84 1.28 13.64
N LYS A 30 16.18 0.72 14.66
CA LYS A 30 16.21 1.25 16.04
C LYS A 30 17.62 1.26 16.65
N ASP A 31 18.52 0.50 16.07
CA ASP A 31 19.91 0.35 16.50
C ASP A 31 20.78 0.21 15.22
N PRO A 32 21.12 1.36 14.60
CA PRO A 32 21.80 1.42 13.32
C PRO A 32 23.20 0.80 13.41
N VAL A 33 23.54 0.03 12.39
CA VAL A 33 24.86 -0.58 12.26
C VAL A 33 25.84 0.49 11.76
N LEU A 34 27.00 0.59 12.41
CA LEU A 34 28.09 1.46 11.95
C LEU A 34 28.52 1.08 10.53
N LEU A 35 28.92 2.08 9.75
CA LEU A 35 29.25 1.87 8.34
C LEU A 35 30.37 0.84 8.16
N GLU A 36 31.35 0.83 9.06
CA GLU A 36 32.48 -0.11 9.09
C GLU A 36 31.99 -1.55 9.31
N ALA A 37 31.03 -1.74 10.21
CA ALA A 37 30.49 -3.05 10.58
C ALA A 37 29.70 -3.74 9.45
N ILE A 38 29.27 -2.98 8.42
CA ILE A 38 28.63 -3.55 7.21
C ILE A 38 29.64 -4.24 6.30
N PHE A 39 30.90 -3.80 6.36
CA PHE A 39 32.02 -4.43 5.68
C PHE A 39 32.65 -5.54 6.51
N GLU A 40 32.22 -5.73 7.75
CA GLU A 40 32.66 -6.81 8.61
C GLU A 40 31.64 -7.95 8.69
N LYS A 41 32.12 -9.10 9.15
CA LYS A 41 31.27 -10.25 9.39
C LYS A 41 30.49 -10.07 10.69
N SER A 42 29.18 -10.13 10.60
CA SER A 42 28.24 -9.90 11.69
C SER A 42 27.05 -10.83 11.52
N GLU A 43 26.84 -11.69 12.50
CA GLU A 43 25.71 -12.64 12.52
C GLU A 43 24.36 -11.91 12.45
N ARG A 44 24.26 -10.73 13.04
CA ARG A 44 23.06 -9.89 13.00
C ARG A 44 22.74 -9.42 11.58
N ILE A 45 23.76 -8.98 10.83
CA ILE A 45 23.61 -8.55 9.44
C ILE A 45 23.24 -9.76 8.57
N GLU A 46 23.90 -10.90 8.79
CA GLU A 46 23.60 -12.13 8.07
C GLU A 46 22.14 -12.59 8.30
N ALA A 47 21.70 -12.64 9.56
CA ALA A 47 20.34 -13.04 9.93
C ALA A 47 19.30 -12.10 9.30
N TYR A 48 19.56 -10.79 9.30
CA TYR A 48 18.70 -9.80 8.65
C TYR A 48 18.59 -10.02 7.14
N LEU A 49 19.72 -10.27 6.46
CA LEU A 49 19.75 -10.52 5.02
C LEU A 49 19.05 -11.85 4.66
N ARG A 50 19.23 -12.91 5.47
CA ARG A 50 18.51 -14.18 5.31
C ARG A 50 17.01 -14.00 5.44
N HIS A 51 16.55 -13.28 6.46
CA HIS A 51 15.14 -12.97 6.64
C HIS A 51 14.58 -12.17 5.45
N THR A 52 15.35 -11.20 4.94
CA THR A 52 14.97 -10.41 3.77
C THR A 52 14.81 -11.29 2.51
N LEU A 53 15.73 -12.24 2.29
CA LEU A 53 15.65 -13.22 1.21
C LEU A 53 14.45 -14.15 1.35
N GLU A 54 14.15 -14.61 2.57
CA GLU A 54 12.99 -15.46 2.85
C GLU A 54 11.67 -14.74 2.53
N VAL A 55 11.50 -13.50 3.00
CA VAL A 55 10.32 -12.68 2.72
C VAL A 55 10.15 -12.46 1.22
N TYR A 56 11.25 -12.17 0.50
CA TYR A 56 11.24 -12.02 -0.94
C TYR A 56 10.76 -13.29 -1.66
N ASN A 57 11.34 -14.45 -1.32
CA ASN A 57 10.95 -15.74 -1.91
C ASN A 57 9.49 -16.11 -1.60
N ASN A 58 9.03 -15.85 -0.38
CA ASN A 58 7.63 -16.06 0.00
C ASN A 58 6.68 -15.19 -0.82
N SER A 59 7.06 -13.93 -1.08
CA SER A 59 6.27 -13.03 -1.92
C SER A 59 6.20 -13.51 -3.39
N LEU A 60 7.30 -14.03 -3.93
CA LEU A 60 7.35 -14.61 -5.28
C LEU A 60 6.50 -15.88 -5.37
N ASN A 61 6.58 -16.76 -4.38
CA ASN A 61 5.79 -17.99 -4.32
C ASN A 61 4.29 -17.67 -4.22
N ARG A 62 3.89 -16.68 -3.42
CA ARG A 62 2.51 -16.19 -3.37
C ARG A 62 2.06 -15.64 -4.73
N LYS A 63 2.91 -14.87 -5.41
CA LYS A 63 2.62 -14.34 -6.75
C LYS A 63 2.45 -15.46 -7.79
N ARG A 64 3.26 -16.52 -7.73
CA ARG A 64 3.14 -17.71 -8.60
C ARG A 64 1.84 -18.46 -8.34
N ARG A 65 1.49 -18.72 -7.06
CA ARG A 65 0.22 -19.36 -6.69
C ARG A 65 -0.99 -18.55 -7.20
N ASN A 66 -0.98 -17.23 -7.01
CA ASN A 66 -2.09 -16.39 -7.47
C ASN A 66 -2.22 -16.35 -9.00
N LYS A 67 -1.11 -16.43 -9.73
CA LYS A 67 -1.12 -16.55 -11.20
C LYS A 67 -1.67 -17.91 -11.66
N SER A 68 -1.33 -19.00 -10.98
CA SER A 68 -1.88 -20.33 -11.25
C SER A 68 -3.41 -20.34 -11.06
N MET A 69 -3.90 -19.80 -9.94
CA MET A 69 -5.34 -19.68 -9.68
C MET A 69 -6.05 -18.74 -10.67
N ALA A 70 -5.35 -17.75 -11.23
CA ALA A 70 -5.89 -16.86 -12.25
C ALA A 70 -5.99 -17.58 -13.61
N GLN A 71 -5.02 -18.42 -13.99
CA GLN A 71 -5.10 -19.24 -15.21
C GLN A 71 -6.13 -20.36 -15.10
N GLU A 72 -6.27 -20.98 -13.93
CA GLU A 72 -7.33 -21.96 -13.63
C GLU A 72 -8.73 -21.34 -13.77
N LYS A 73 -8.90 -20.08 -13.35
CA LYS A 73 -10.13 -19.29 -13.55
C LYS A 73 -10.37 -18.81 -14.98
N VAL A 74 -9.37 -18.89 -15.87
CA VAL A 74 -9.54 -18.57 -17.30
C VAL A 74 -9.91 -19.81 -18.09
N LEU A 75 -9.46 -21.01 -17.68
CA LEU A 75 -9.83 -22.29 -18.30
C LEU A 75 -11.18 -22.84 -17.82
N ARG A 76 -11.63 -22.48 -16.61
CA ARG A 76 -13.03 -22.64 -16.20
C ARG A 76 -13.75 -21.32 -16.38
N PRO A 77 -14.73 -21.21 -17.31
CA PRO A 77 -15.70 -20.13 -17.24
C PRO A 77 -16.33 -20.17 -15.85
N ARG A 78 -16.17 -19.10 -15.08
CA ARG A 78 -16.90 -18.90 -13.83
C ARG A 78 -18.33 -18.50 -14.19
N SER A 79 -19.11 -19.43 -14.73
CA SER A 79 -20.53 -19.40 -14.49
C SER A 79 -20.69 -19.59 -12.99
N TRP A 80 -21.15 -18.55 -12.30
CA TRP A 80 -21.81 -18.73 -11.01
C TRP A 80 -22.84 -19.86 -11.19
N PRO A 81 -23.05 -20.75 -10.21
CA PRO A 81 -24.18 -21.65 -10.30
C PRO A 81 -25.43 -20.76 -10.17
N GLU A 82 -25.99 -20.38 -11.30
CA GLU A 82 -27.42 -20.20 -11.41
C GLU A 82 -28.04 -21.49 -10.89
N TYR A 83 -28.72 -21.36 -9.77
CA TYR A 83 -29.36 -22.45 -9.05
C TYR A 83 -30.52 -22.95 -9.93
N ASN A 84 -30.21 -23.79 -10.92
CA ASN A 84 -31.20 -24.45 -11.73
C ASN A 84 -31.66 -25.70 -10.98
N VAL A 85 -32.84 -25.56 -10.38
CA VAL A 85 -33.67 -26.64 -9.88
C VAL A 85 -33.87 -27.66 -11.01
N SER A 86 -33.40 -28.88 -10.82
CA SER A 86 -33.96 -30.08 -11.46
C SER A 86 -33.62 -31.30 -10.60
N PRO A 87 -34.63 -31.93 -9.95
CA PRO A 87 -34.45 -33.21 -9.27
C PRO A 87 -34.56 -34.31 -10.33
N ALA A 88 -33.42 -34.86 -10.76
CA ALA A 88 -33.39 -36.01 -11.66
C ALA A 88 -32.50 -37.12 -11.09
N LEU A 89 -33.14 -37.88 -10.20
CA LEU A 89 -33.01 -39.31 -9.95
C LEU A 89 -31.67 -39.86 -9.42
N SER A 90 -31.74 -40.41 -8.21
CA SER A 90 -31.43 -41.84 -8.05
C SER A 90 -32.41 -42.44 -7.06
N ALA A 91 -33.33 -43.23 -7.62
CA ALA A 91 -34.18 -44.14 -6.91
C ALA A 91 -33.29 -45.18 -6.20
N ILE A 92 -33.39 -45.23 -4.87
CA ILE A 92 -33.09 -46.44 -4.11
C ILE A 92 -34.36 -46.71 -3.31
N TYR A 93 -35.11 -47.73 -3.72
CA TYR A 93 -36.18 -48.30 -2.90
C TYR A 93 -35.52 -48.85 -1.63
N VAL A 94 -35.71 -48.19 -0.49
CA VAL A 94 -35.57 -48.81 0.82
C VAL A 94 -36.93 -48.73 1.49
N VAL A 95 -37.43 -49.92 1.77
CA VAL A 95 -38.71 -50.25 2.38
C VAL A 95 -38.94 -49.48 3.68
N ASP A 96 -40.19 -49.03 3.81
CA ASP A 96 -40.82 -48.40 4.97
C ASP A 96 -40.57 -49.20 6.26
N ASN A 97 -39.99 -48.54 7.26
CA ASN A 97 -40.17 -48.86 8.66
C ASN A 97 -40.22 -47.54 9.40
N GLY A 98 -41.44 -47.20 9.83
CA GLY A 98 -41.75 -45.93 10.47
C GLY A 98 -40.97 -45.69 11.74
N VAL A 99 -40.73 -44.40 12.00
CA VAL A 99 -41.11 -43.70 13.22
C VAL A 99 -40.89 -42.22 12.93
N GLN A 100 -41.98 -41.47 12.96
CA GLN A 100 -42.01 -40.02 12.99
C GLN A 100 -41.20 -39.55 14.20
N THR A 101 -40.06 -38.94 13.95
CA THR A 101 -39.43 -38.03 14.91
C THR A 101 -39.16 -36.76 14.13
N ASP A 102 -39.85 -35.69 14.52
CA ASP A 102 -39.62 -34.35 14.00
C ASP A 102 -38.26 -33.86 14.49
N ASN A 103 -37.21 -34.33 13.84
CA ASN A 103 -35.87 -33.80 14.01
C ASN A 103 -35.86 -32.51 13.20
N SER A 104 -36.29 -31.41 13.82
CA SER A 104 -35.86 -30.07 13.44
C SER A 104 -34.33 -30.05 13.50
N THR A 105 -33.70 -30.57 12.45
CA THR A 105 -32.27 -30.49 12.25
C THR A 105 -32.08 -29.09 11.75
N CYS A 106 -32.03 -28.14 12.69
CA CYS A 106 -31.60 -26.80 12.40
C CYS A 106 -30.20 -26.95 11.78
N ASP A 107 -30.05 -26.58 10.51
CA ASP A 107 -28.76 -26.52 9.85
C ASP A 107 -27.95 -25.43 10.53
N HIS A 108 -27.36 -25.77 11.69
CA HIS A 108 -26.68 -24.85 12.59
C HIS A 108 -25.54 -24.11 11.87
N GLU A 109 -25.00 -24.72 10.82
CA GLU A 109 -24.03 -24.10 9.91
C GLU A 109 -24.62 -22.94 9.09
N GLU A 110 -25.85 -23.07 8.58
CA GLU A 110 -26.48 -22.04 7.77
C GLU A 110 -26.83 -20.81 8.61
N GLU A 111 -27.38 -21.00 9.81
CA GLU A 111 -27.66 -19.90 10.74
C GLU A 111 -26.36 -19.22 11.23
N ASN A 112 -25.30 -19.99 11.47
CA ASN A 112 -23.99 -19.42 11.82
C ASN A 112 -23.43 -18.57 10.67
N ASN A 113 -23.44 -19.10 9.44
CA ASN A 113 -23.02 -18.37 8.25
C ASN A 113 -23.84 -17.09 8.05
N ARG A 114 -25.17 -17.14 8.26
CA ARG A 114 -26.04 -15.97 8.17
C ARG A 114 -25.66 -14.89 9.18
N ARG A 115 -25.40 -15.27 10.43
CA ARG A 115 -24.96 -14.35 11.49
C ARG A 115 -23.60 -13.73 11.17
N VAL A 116 -22.61 -14.54 10.82
CA VAL A 116 -21.26 -14.09 10.45
C VAL A 116 -21.32 -13.11 9.27
N MET A 117 -22.11 -13.43 8.24
CA MET A 117 -22.26 -12.55 7.07
C MET A 117 -22.91 -11.21 7.41
N ASN A 118 -23.89 -11.19 8.32
CA ASN A 118 -24.52 -9.95 8.76
C ASN A 118 -23.56 -9.09 9.58
N GLU A 119 -22.80 -9.68 10.51
CA GLU A 119 -21.78 -8.96 11.28
C GLU A 119 -20.69 -8.38 10.39
N LEU A 120 -20.22 -9.16 9.40
CA LEU A 120 -19.23 -8.68 8.43
C LEU A 120 -19.75 -7.49 7.61
N LYS A 121 -21.03 -7.50 7.22
CA LYS A 121 -21.65 -6.36 6.52
C LYS A 121 -21.66 -5.11 7.41
N VAL A 122 -22.06 -5.25 8.68
CA VAL A 122 -22.07 -4.14 9.64
C VAL A 122 -20.65 -3.60 9.87
N PHE A 123 -19.68 -4.49 10.09
CA PHE A 123 -18.29 -4.13 10.30
C PHE A 123 -17.70 -3.38 9.08
N ARG A 124 -17.97 -3.87 7.86
CA ARG A 124 -17.57 -3.19 6.62
C ARG A 124 -18.17 -1.78 6.55
N GLN A 125 -19.44 -1.64 6.90
CA GLN A 125 -20.10 -0.34 6.88
C GLN A 125 -19.50 0.64 7.90
N HIS A 126 -19.19 0.16 9.10
CA HIS A 126 -18.49 0.96 10.11
C HIS A 126 -17.11 1.40 9.65
N LEU A 127 -16.33 0.49 9.06
CA LEU A 127 -15.00 0.81 8.55
C LEU A 127 -15.07 1.87 7.43
N LEU A 128 -16.03 1.75 6.51
CA LEU A 128 -16.26 2.74 5.46
C LEU A 128 -16.65 4.11 6.06
N ASN A 129 -17.56 4.13 7.03
CA ASN A 129 -18.00 5.37 7.65
C ASN A 129 -16.88 6.03 8.46
N TYR A 130 -16.09 5.23 9.20
CA TYR A 130 -14.91 5.71 9.91
C TYR A 130 -13.90 6.33 8.95
N ASN A 131 -13.51 5.59 7.91
CA ASN A 131 -12.55 6.07 6.92
C ASN A 131 -13.05 7.34 6.22
N LYS A 132 -14.35 7.41 5.90
CA LYS A 132 -14.95 8.61 5.35
C LYS A 132 -14.79 9.80 6.32
N ARG A 133 -15.17 9.64 7.58
CA ARG A 133 -15.09 10.72 8.57
C ARG A 133 -13.67 11.18 8.86
N THR A 134 -12.70 10.28 8.84
CA THR A 134 -11.31 10.58 9.21
C THR A 134 -10.47 10.96 8.00
N PHE A 135 -10.32 10.06 7.03
CA PHE A 135 -9.46 10.27 5.88
C PHE A 135 -10.02 11.32 4.93
N GLU A 136 -11.33 11.36 4.66
CA GLU A 136 -11.88 12.35 3.72
C GLU A 136 -11.68 13.77 4.27
N LYS A 137 -11.99 13.98 5.55
CA LYS A 137 -11.76 15.27 6.22
C LYS A 137 -10.29 15.66 6.20
N PHE A 138 -9.38 14.75 6.56
CA PHE A 138 -7.94 14.99 6.52
C PHE A 138 -7.45 15.39 5.13
N MET A 139 -7.92 14.71 4.09
CA MET A 139 -7.55 15.03 2.70
C MET A 139 -8.08 16.40 2.27
N GLN A 140 -9.31 16.74 2.66
CA GLN A 140 -9.89 18.06 2.38
C GLN A 140 -9.12 19.19 3.08
N ASP A 141 -8.72 18.99 4.34
CA ASP A 141 -7.95 19.98 5.10
C ASP A 141 -6.58 20.23 4.45
N ILE A 142 -5.86 19.17 4.04
CA ILE A 142 -4.60 19.28 3.31
C ILE A 142 -4.79 20.04 1.98
N GLU A 143 -5.82 19.67 1.22
CA GLU A 143 -6.08 20.30 -0.07
C GLU A 143 -6.38 21.80 0.09
N LYS A 144 -7.18 22.15 1.10
CA LYS A 144 -7.50 23.54 1.42
C LYS A 144 -6.23 24.34 1.76
N GLU A 145 -5.41 23.83 2.67
CA GLU A 145 -4.16 24.50 3.06
C GLU A 145 -3.22 24.69 1.86
N TYR A 146 -3.09 23.66 1.01
CA TYR A 146 -2.29 23.74 -0.21
C TYR A 146 -2.78 24.86 -1.14
N ARG A 147 -4.09 24.94 -1.39
CA ARG A 147 -4.68 25.97 -2.27
C ARG A 147 -4.47 27.38 -1.71
N GLU A 148 -4.59 27.56 -0.40
CA GLU A 148 -4.34 28.83 0.27
C GLU A 148 -2.87 29.26 0.11
N ARG A 149 -1.92 28.34 0.37
CA ARG A 149 -0.48 28.60 0.16
C ARG A 149 -0.14 28.96 -1.28
N VAL A 150 -0.72 28.25 -2.26
CA VAL A 150 -0.53 28.56 -3.69
C VAL A 150 -1.06 29.96 -4.02
N THR A 151 -2.21 30.33 -3.47
CA THR A 151 -2.81 31.66 -3.71
C THR A 151 -1.97 32.77 -3.09
N ALA A 152 -1.48 32.59 -1.87
CA ALA A 152 -0.57 33.52 -1.22
C ALA A 152 0.74 33.69 -2.01
N ASN A 153 1.33 32.58 -2.47
CA ASN A 153 2.55 32.62 -3.28
C ASN A 153 2.36 33.36 -4.61
N LYS A 154 1.19 33.22 -5.26
CA LYS A 154 0.87 33.99 -6.48
C LYS A 154 0.82 35.50 -6.21
N ARG A 155 0.25 35.92 -5.09
CA ARG A 155 0.22 37.35 -4.68
C ARG A 155 1.63 37.89 -4.44
N LEU A 156 2.42 37.17 -3.62
CA LEU A 156 3.80 37.54 -3.33
C LEU A 156 4.65 37.64 -4.60
N ARG A 157 4.44 36.73 -5.57
CA ARG A 157 5.14 36.80 -6.86
C ARG A 157 4.82 38.09 -7.62
N GLY A 158 3.56 38.51 -7.64
CA GLY A 158 3.15 39.78 -8.26
C GLY A 158 3.76 41.00 -7.55
N GLU A 159 3.80 40.99 -6.22
CA GLU A 159 4.46 42.04 -5.43
C GLU A 159 5.97 42.12 -5.70
N ILE A 160 6.65 40.96 -5.77
CA ILE A 160 8.08 40.87 -6.12
C ILE A 160 8.34 41.41 -7.53
N GLU A 161 7.47 41.10 -8.51
CA GLU A 161 7.58 41.64 -9.86
C GLU A 161 7.41 43.17 -9.87
N ASN A 162 6.46 43.72 -9.12
CA ASN A 162 6.27 45.16 -8.98
C ASN A 162 7.49 45.86 -8.36
N LEU A 163 8.01 45.32 -7.25
CA LEU A 163 9.21 45.86 -6.60
C LEU A 163 10.43 45.80 -7.53
N LYS A 164 10.57 44.73 -8.31
CA LYS A 164 11.65 44.60 -9.30
C LYS A 164 11.59 45.71 -10.36
N MET A 165 10.39 46.07 -10.82
CA MET A 165 10.21 47.18 -11.77
C MET A 165 10.62 48.52 -11.14
N GLN A 166 10.17 48.81 -9.92
CA GLN A 166 10.52 50.04 -9.21
C GLN A 166 12.03 50.18 -8.98
N VAL A 167 12.70 49.10 -8.56
CA VAL A 167 14.16 49.09 -8.38
C VAL A 167 14.88 49.35 -9.69
N GLN A 168 14.40 48.79 -10.81
CA GLN A 168 15.00 49.02 -12.12
C GLN A 168 14.83 50.48 -12.59
N GLU A 169 13.68 51.09 -12.31
CA GLU A 169 13.43 52.51 -12.60
C GLU A 169 14.32 53.43 -11.77
N ALA A 170 14.35 53.24 -10.44
CA ALA A 170 15.22 54.00 -9.55
C ALA A 170 16.71 53.87 -9.94
N LYS A 171 17.13 52.70 -10.41
CA LYS A 171 18.49 52.49 -10.92
C LYS A 171 18.78 53.31 -12.17
N LYS A 172 17.81 53.45 -13.09
CA LYS A 172 17.96 54.29 -14.30
C LYS A 172 18.06 55.77 -13.93
N GLU A 173 17.20 56.25 -13.04
CA GLU A 173 17.25 57.64 -12.54
C GLU A 173 18.56 57.94 -11.82
N LEU A 174 19.06 57.03 -10.98
CA LEU A 174 20.35 57.23 -10.33
C LEU A 174 21.51 57.30 -11.35
N ALA A 175 21.46 56.50 -12.40
CA ALA A 175 22.47 56.52 -13.47
C ALA A 175 22.43 57.83 -14.29
N SER A 176 21.25 58.38 -14.54
CA SER A 176 21.11 59.68 -15.22
C SER A 176 21.66 60.82 -14.36
N MET A 177 21.32 60.86 -13.06
CA MET A 177 21.84 61.85 -12.12
C MET A 177 23.36 61.81 -12.00
N LYS A 178 23.96 60.61 -11.93
CA LYS A 178 25.42 60.45 -11.86
C LYS A 178 26.13 61.00 -13.10
N SER A 179 25.52 60.84 -14.28
CA SER A 179 26.05 61.35 -15.54
C SER A 179 25.97 62.87 -15.62
N ASN A 180 24.91 63.47 -15.08
CA ASN A 180 24.72 64.94 -15.05
C ASN A 180 25.63 65.65 -14.03
N SER A 181 26.09 64.95 -12.98
CA SER A 181 26.98 65.49 -11.96
C SER A 181 28.47 65.48 -12.35
N SER A 182 28.84 64.91 -13.50
CA SER A 182 30.24 64.74 -13.94
C SER A 182 30.72 65.84 -14.91
N TYR A 183 30.09 67.02 -14.89
CA TYR A 183 30.51 68.23 -15.64
C TYR A 183 31.05 69.30 -14.69
#